data_AF-A0A3B9YF58-F1
#
_entry.id   AF-A0A3B9YF58-F1
#
_cell.length_a   1.000
_cell.length_b   1.000
_cell.length_c   1.000
_cell.angle_alpha   90.00
_cell.angle_beta   90.00
_cell.angle_gamma   90.00
#
_symmetry.space_group_name_H-M   'P 1'
#
loop_
_entity.id
_entity.type
_entity.pdbx_description
1 polymer ?
#
loop_
_entity_poly.entity_id
_entity_poly.type
_entity_poly.pdbx_seq_one_letter_code
_entity_poly.pdbx_strand_id
1 'polypeptide(L)'
;MKDALRALALAAAVAAPAAAGPFSGFPADPAIEPLLREVEARQPACRSVEEADIRVPTKVLSLGISTKLYQCWQLKLTGSHGVKVLETMTRLKSLQDALKAENAELQKALLQYQAAPKPAPLPLQRLAARSRAASDILAAYRTLAESGTRNGLIRISESGLLNAKTTITPRLRDDDYTMTYDDSKPECPSAEGQR
;
A
#
# COMPACT_ATOMS: atom_id res chain seq x y z
N MET A 1 -28.71 44.57 -43.96
CA MET A 1 -27.39 44.41 -43.33
C MET A 1 -27.52 43.59 -42.05
N LYS A 2 -27.69 42.26 -42.13
CA LYS A 2 -27.66 41.38 -40.95
C LYS A 2 -27.56 39.89 -41.28
N ASP A 3 -26.96 39.50 -42.40
CA ASP A 3 -26.80 38.06 -42.75
C ASP A 3 -25.44 37.77 -43.40
N ALA A 4 -24.35 38.10 -42.70
CA ALA A 4 -22.99 37.79 -43.15
C ALA A 4 -22.08 37.33 -41.99
N LEU A 5 -22.64 36.60 -41.02
CA LEU A 5 -21.91 36.11 -39.83
C LEU A 5 -22.36 34.70 -39.41
N ARG A 6 -22.57 33.82 -40.40
CA ARG A 6 -22.91 32.40 -40.15
C ARG A 6 -22.14 31.42 -41.03
N ALA A 7 -20.93 31.79 -41.44
CA ALA A 7 -20.04 30.94 -42.21
C ALA A 7 -18.61 30.99 -41.64
N LEU A 8 -18.42 30.51 -40.41
CA LEU A 8 -17.10 30.10 -39.89
C LEU A 8 -17.28 29.36 -38.56
N ALA A 9 -17.84 28.14 -38.63
CA ALA A 9 -17.83 27.19 -37.51
C ALA A 9 -17.80 25.74 -38.04
N LEU A 10 -17.05 25.52 -39.12
CA LEU A 10 -16.46 24.22 -39.41
C LEU A 10 -14.96 24.35 -39.15
N ALA A 11 -14.39 23.35 -38.49
CA ALA A 11 -12.95 23.17 -38.22
C ALA A 11 -12.34 23.92 -37.01
N ALA A 12 -12.76 23.54 -35.81
CA ALA A 12 -11.93 23.67 -34.60
C ALA A 12 -12.21 22.56 -33.55
N ALA A 13 -12.57 21.35 -33.99
CA ALA A 13 -12.61 20.16 -33.14
C ALA A 13 -11.43 19.22 -33.45
N VAL A 14 -10.30 19.78 -33.90
CA VAL A 14 -9.03 19.07 -33.96
C VAL A 14 -8.36 19.22 -32.60
N ALA A 15 -8.12 18.06 -31.97
CA ALA A 15 -7.39 17.89 -30.73
C ALA A 15 -7.98 18.59 -29.50
N ALA A 16 -8.97 17.95 -28.87
CA ALA A 16 -9.02 18.02 -27.41
C ALA A 16 -7.65 17.53 -26.91
N PRO A 17 -6.89 18.31 -26.12
CA PRO A 17 -5.66 17.80 -25.54
C PRO A 17 -6.07 16.62 -24.69
N ALA A 18 -5.44 15.47 -24.93
CA ALA A 18 -5.48 14.35 -24.00
C ALA A 18 -5.27 14.93 -22.60
N ALA A 19 -6.21 14.64 -21.69
CA ALA A 19 -6.23 15.20 -20.35
C ALA A 19 -4.80 15.24 -19.79
N ALA A 20 -4.32 16.46 -19.55
CA ALA A 20 -2.98 16.72 -19.06
C ALA A 20 -2.78 15.89 -17.78
N GLY A 21 -2.01 14.80 -17.89
CA GLY A 21 -1.64 13.96 -16.76
C GLY A 21 -0.81 14.76 -15.76
N PRO A 22 -0.58 14.23 -14.55
CA PRO A 22 0.20 14.92 -13.51
C PRO A 22 1.62 15.32 -13.95
N PHE A 23 2.12 14.79 -15.08
CA PHE A 23 3.42 15.12 -15.65
C PHE A 23 3.36 16.01 -16.90
N SER A 24 2.24 16.69 -17.18
CA SER A 24 2.07 17.59 -18.33
C SER A 24 3.00 18.81 -18.37
N GLY A 25 3.79 19.04 -17.31
CA GLY A 25 4.82 20.09 -17.23
C GLY A 25 6.25 19.58 -17.51
N PHE A 26 6.44 18.30 -17.83
CA PHE A 26 7.75 17.77 -18.19
C PHE A 26 8.18 18.35 -19.55
N PRO A 27 9.48 18.70 -19.71
CA PRO A 27 9.99 19.01 -21.05
C PRO A 27 9.70 17.82 -21.96
N ALA A 28 9.31 18.09 -23.21
CA ALA A 28 9.01 17.07 -24.21
C ALA A 28 10.31 16.34 -24.62
N ASP A 29 10.84 15.54 -23.69
CA ASP A 29 12.02 14.72 -23.87
C ASP A 29 11.55 13.31 -24.29
N PRO A 30 11.79 12.93 -25.56
CA PRO A 30 11.33 11.65 -26.09
C PRO A 30 11.96 10.45 -25.38
N ALA A 31 13.08 10.62 -24.67
CA ALA A 31 13.74 9.54 -23.95
C ALA A 31 13.01 9.17 -22.64
N ILE A 32 12.37 10.14 -21.97
CA ILE A 32 11.67 9.91 -20.70
C ILE A 32 10.16 9.70 -20.86
N GLU A 33 9.57 10.20 -21.95
CA GLU A 33 8.15 10.02 -22.30
C GLU A 33 7.60 8.60 -22.08
N PRO A 34 8.24 7.51 -22.55
CA PRO A 34 7.72 6.16 -22.32
C PRO A 34 7.67 5.80 -20.82
N LEU A 35 8.66 6.25 -20.05
CA LEU A 35 8.71 6.03 -18.61
C LEU A 35 7.61 6.80 -17.89
N LEU A 36 7.36 8.06 -18.28
CA LEU A 36 6.28 8.87 -17.69
C LEU A 36 4.92 8.21 -17.91
N ARG A 37 4.64 7.72 -19.13
CA ARG A 37 3.39 7.00 -19.42
C ARG A 37 3.23 5.73 -18.59
N GLU A 38 4.30 4.98 -18.38
CA GLU A 38 4.30 3.80 -17.51
C GLU A 38 3.96 4.17 -16.07
N VAL A 39 4.60 5.24 -15.55
CA VAL A 39 4.37 5.76 -14.20
C VAL A 39 2.91 6.22 -14.04
N GLU A 40 2.38 6.99 -14.99
CA GLU A 40 1.00 7.46 -15.00
C GLU A 40 0.00 6.31 -15.03
N ALA A 41 0.23 5.32 -15.90
CA ALA A 41 -0.66 4.17 -16.04
C ALA A 41 -0.75 3.36 -14.74
N ARG A 42 0.34 3.25 -13.97
CA ARG A 42 0.33 2.52 -12.68
C ARG A 42 -0.09 3.36 -11.49
N GLN A 43 -0.08 4.69 -11.59
CA GLN A 43 -0.35 5.62 -10.48
C GLN A 43 -1.64 5.27 -9.71
N PRO A 44 -2.79 4.93 -10.36
CA PRO A 44 -4.01 4.59 -9.65
C PRO A 44 -3.86 3.32 -8.78
N ALA A 45 -3.16 2.31 -9.30
CA ALA A 45 -2.92 1.07 -8.59
C ALA A 45 -1.98 1.26 -7.39
N CYS A 46 -0.91 2.03 -7.56
CA CYS A 46 -0.02 2.39 -6.46
C CYS A 46 -0.79 3.12 -5.36
N ARG A 47 -1.57 4.15 -5.73
CA ARG A 47 -2.34 4.95 -4.79
C ARG A 47 -3.34 4.11 -3.98
N SER A 48 -4.04 3.19 -4.64
CA SER A 48 -4.95 2.26 -3.96
C SER A 48 -4.24 1.41 -2.90
N VAL A 49 -3.05 0.90 -3.20
CA VAL A 49 -2.23 0.14 -2.22
C VAL A 49 -1.73 1.04 -1.10
N GLU A 50 -1.27 2.24 -1.41
CA GLU A 50 -0.77 3.20 -0.41
C GLU A 50 -1.87 3.64 0.56
N GLU A 51 -3.09 3.81 0.07
CA GLU A 51 -4.24 4.22 0.85
C GLU A 51 -4.94 3.05 1.58
N ALA A 52 -4.55 1.79 1.29
CA ALA A 52 -5.17 0.62 1.90
C ALA A 52 -5.01 0.61 3.44
N ASP A 53 -6.09 0.30 4.16
CA ASP A 53 -6.07 0.09 5.60
C ASP A 53 -5.70 -1.37 5.91
N ILE A 54 -4.47 -1.62 6.38
CA ILE A 54 -3.96 -2.96 6.69
C ILE A 54 -3.95 -3.16 8.22
N ARG A 55 -4.81 -4.04 8.72
CA ARG A 55 -4.93 -4.32 10.16
C ARG A 55 -4.05 -5.48 10.60
N VAL A 56 -2.84 -5.19 11.07
CA VAL A 56 -1.94 -6.25 11.56
C VAL A 56 -2.42 -6.74 12.93
N PRO A 57 -2.65 -8.07 13.13
CA PRO A 57 -3.07 -8.60 14.41
C PRO A 57 -1.94 -8.49 15.45
N THR A 58 -2.30 -8.35 16.73
CA THR A 58 -1.31 -8.28 17.81
C THR A 58 -0.86 -9.69 18.22
N LYS A 59 0.45 -9.89 18.40
CA LYS A 59 1.03 -11.16 18.88
C LYS A 59 0.54 -11.55 20.27
N VAL A 60 0.34 -10.57 21.13
CA VAL A 60 -0.04 -10.75 22.54
C VAL A 60 -1.12 -9.74 22.89
N LEU A 61 -2.26 -10.21 23.38
CA LEU A 61 -3.35 -9.38 23.89
C LEU A 61 -3.39 -9.54 25.41
N SER A 62 -3.19 -8.43 26.13
CA SER A 62 -3.44 -8.40 27.56
C SER A 62 -4.96 -8.36 27.80
N LEU A 63 -5.48 -9.22 28.67
CA LEU A 63 -6.92 -9.32 28.97
C LEU A 63 -7.48 -8.16 29.81
N GLY A 64 -6.69 -7.09 29.97
CA GLY A 64 -7.07 -5.87 30.68
C GLY A 64 -6.73 -5.89 32.17
N ILE A 65 -6.69 -4.69 32.76
CA ILE A 65 -6.34 -4.42 34.18
C ILE A 65 -7.57 -4.58 35.09
N SER A 66 -8.78 -4.63 34.51
CA SER A 66 -10.05 -4.41 35.23
C SER A 66 -10.48 -5.57 36.12
N THR A 67 -9.87 -6.74 36.04
CA THR A 67 -10.22 -7.88 36.90
C THR A 67 -8.94 -8.52 37.41
N LYS A 68 -8.71 -8.44 38.74
CA LYS A 68 -7.56 -9.05 39.43
C LYS A 68 -7.33 -10.53 39.04
N LEU A 69 -8.38 -11.21 38.57
CA LEU A 69 -8.36 -12.60 38.11
C LEU A 69 -7.55 -12.84 36.82
N TYR A 70 -7.47 -11.86 35.91
CA TYR A 70 -6.84 -12.03 34.59
C TYR A 70 -5.61 -11.16 34.37
N GLN A 71 -5.15 -10.44 35.39
CA GLN A 71 -4.00 -9.53 35.33
C GLN A 71 -2.71 -10.22 34.85
N CYS A 72 -2.60 -11.51 35.15
CA CYS A 72 -1.46 -12.38 34.82
C CYS A 72 -1.73 -13.30 33.63
N TRP A 73 -2.85 -13.14 32.94
CA TRP A 73 -3.21 -13.96 31.79
C TRP A 73 -3.21 -13.13 30.51
N GLN A 74 -2.64 -13.71 29.46
CA GLN A 74 -2.54 -13.10 28.14
C GLN A 74 -2.98 -14.08 27.06
N LEU A 75 -3.55 -13.57 25.97
CA LEU A 75 -3.76 -14.35 24.76
C LEU A 75 -2.54 -14.18 23.86
N LYS A 76 -1.79 -15.25 23.63
CA LYS A 76 -0.67 -15.29 22.69
C LYS A 76 -1.11 -15.97 21.40
N LEU A 77 -0.71 -15.38 20.27
CA LEU A 77 -0.91 -15.97 18.95
C LEU A 77 0.09 -17.09 18.74
N THR A 78 -0.33 -18.33 18.97
CA THR A 78 0.52 -19.53 18.97
C THR A 78 0.12 -20.54 17.90
N GLY A 79 -1.12 -20.48 17.41
CA GLY A 79 -1.62 -21.37 16.36
C GLY A 79 -0.82 -21.20 15.07
N SER A 80 -0.47 -22.31 14.41
CA SER A 80 0.31 -22.28 13.17
C SER A 80 -0.38 -21.48 12.05
N HIS A 81 -1.71 -21.45 12.06
CA HIS A 81 -2.52 -20.64 11.16
C HIS A 81 -2.40 -19.14 11.53
N GLY A 82 -2.64 -18.78 12.79
CA GLY A 82 -2.47 -17.43 13.32
C GLY A 82 -1.09 -16.83 13.03
N VAL A 83 -0.02 -17.61 13.23
CA VAL A 83 1.35 -17.20 12.89
C VAL A 83 1.47 -16.85 11.39
N LYS A 84 0.93 -17.69 10.50
CA LYS A 84 0.91 -17.41 9.05
C LYS A 84 0.09 -16.16 8.70
N VAL A 85 -1.04 -15.95 9.38
CA VAL A 85 -1.86 -14.74 9.20
C VAL A 85 -1.05 -13.50 9.58
N LEU A 86 -0.40 -13.53 10.73
CA LEU A 86 0.44 -12.43 11.21
C LEU A 86 1.62 -12.15 10.27
N GLU A 87 2.34 -13.18 9.84
CA GLU A 87 3.44 -13.05 8.89
C GLU A 87 2.97 -12.43 7.57
N THR A 88 1.85 -12.92 7.03
CA THR A 88 1.25 -12.39 5.80
C THR A 88 0.87 -10.92 5.95
N MET A 89 0.19 -10.55 7.03
CA MET A 89 -0.23 -9.17 7.29
C MET A 89 0.96 -8.23 7.51
N THR A 90 1.97 -8.69 8.25
CA THR A 90 3.21 -7.92 8.48
C THR A 90 3.95 -7.70 7.16
N ARG A 91 4.02 -8.73 6.31
CA ARG A 91 4.67 -8.64 5.01
C ARG A 91 3.90 -7.73 4.05
N LEU A 92 2.57 -7.79 4.03
CA LEU A 92 1.73 -6.85 3.26
C LEU A 92 1.97 -5.41 3.70
N LYS A 93 2.00 -5.15 5.01
CA LYS A 93 2.30 -3.81 5.55
C LYS A 93 3.68 -3.32 5.15
N SER A 94 4.69 -4.19 5.26
CA SER A 94 6.06 -3.89 4.85
C SER A 94 6.17 -3.57 3.35
N LEU A 95 5.47 -4.32 2.49
CA LEU A 95 5.44 -4.05 1.04
C LEU A 95 4.71 -2.73 0.73
N GLN A 96 3.61 -2.43 1.44
CA GLN A 96 2.93 -1.14 1.32
C GLN A 96 3.86 0.03 1.68
N ASP A 97 4.61 -0.09 2.77
CA ASP A 97 5.54 0.96 3.21
C ASP A 97 6.72 1.11 2.24
N ALA A 98 7.25 0.00 1.72
CA ALA A 98 8.29 0.02 0.69
C ALA A 98 7.79 0.69 -0.61
N LEU A 99 6.55 0.42 -1.02
CA LEU A 99 5.95 1.06 -2.19
C LEU A 99 5.81 2.57 -2.01
N LYS A 100 5.34 3.02 -0.84
CA LYS A 100 5.26 4.45 -0.48
C LYS A 100 6.62 5.12 -0.57
N ALA A 101 7.65 4.48 0.01
CA ALA A 101 9.00 5.00 0.01
C ALA A 101 9.57 5.10 -1.42
N GLU A 102 9.44 4.06 -2.24
CA GLU A 102 9.92 4.08 -3.62
C GLU A 102 9.17 5.08 -4.50
N ASN A 103 7.84 5.21 -4.35
CA ASN A 103 7.07 6.21 -5.09
C ASN A 103 7.46 7.64 -4.70
N ALA A 104 7.69 7.92 -3.41
CA ALA A 104 8.16 9.22 -2.95
C ALA A 104 9.56 9.56 -3.53
N GLU A 105 10.48 8.59 -3.51
CA GLU A 105 11.81 8.76 -4.09
C GLU A 105 11.78 8.88 -5.61
N LEU A 106 10.89 8.16 -6.29
CA LEU A 106 10.68 8.30 -7.73
C LEU A 106 10.13 9.68 -8.08
N GLN A 107 9.13 10.19 -7.37
CA GLN A 107 8.60 11.54 -7.57
C GLN A 107 9.68 12.60 -7.37
N LYS A 108 10.47 12.48 -6.31
CA LYS A 108 11.61 13.37 -6.05
C LYS A 108 12.64 13.32 -7.18
N ALA A 109 12.99 12.13 -7.67
CA ALA A 109 13.93 11.98 -8.77
C ALA A 109 13.38 12.56 -10.09
N LEU A 110 12.08 12.42 -10.34
CA LEU A 110 11.41 13.01 -11.51
C LEU A 110 11.45 14.54 -11.47
N LEU A 111 11.20 15.16 -10.31
CA LEU A 111 11.34 16.61 -10.12
C LEU A 111 12.78 17.08 -10.33
N GLN A 112 13.78 16.33 -9.84
CA GLN A 112 15.19 16.65 -10.07
C GLN A 112 15.57 16.55 -11.54
N TYR A 113 15.03 15.56 -12.27
CA TYR A 113 15.24 15.42 -13.71
C TYR A 113 14.66 16.62 -14.47
N GLN A 114 13.45 17.05 -14.11
CA GLN A 114 12.78 18.20 -14.71
C GLN A 114 13.55 19.52 -14.47
N ALA A 115 14.13 19.69 -13.28
CA ALA A 115 14.89 20.88 -12.92
C ALA A 115 16.31 20.91 -13.54
N ALA A 116 16.78 19.81 -14.12
CA ALA A 116 18.12 19.74 -14.69
C ALA A 116 18.19 20.43 -16.06
N PRO A 117 19.11 21.40 -16.27
CA PRO A 117 19.20 22.13 -17.54
C PRO A 117 19.65 21.27 -18.72
N LYS A 118 20.33 20.14 -18.46
CA LYS A 118 20.66 19.11 -19.46
C LYS A 118 20.81 17.76 -18.76
N PRO A 119 19.77 16.91 -18.75
CA PRO A 119 19.85 15.63 -18.06
C PRO A 119 20.89 14.71 -18.73
N ALA A 120 21.79 14.16 -17.93
CA ALA A 120 22.72 13.12 -18.34
C ALA A 120 22.00 11.75 -18.42
N PRO A 121 22.56 10.74 -19.14
CA PRO A 121 21.96 9.41 -19.22
C PRO A 121 21.89 8.66 -17.87
N LEU A 122 22.77 8.96 -16.92
CA LEU A 122 22.79 8.34 -15.58
C LEU A 122 21.50 8.61 -14.76
N PRO A 123 21.00 9.85 -14.67
CA PRO A 123 19.68 10.15 -14.10
C PRO A 123 18.54 9.31 -14.66
N LEU A 124 18.49 9.11 -15.98
CA LEU A 124 17.41 8.38 -16.64
C LEU A 124 17.44 6.88 -16.29
N GLN A 125 18.63 6.27 -16.23
CA GLN A 125 18.77 4.89 -15.77
C GLN A 125 18.31 4.70 -14.33
N ARG A 126 18.63 5.66 -13.43
CA ARG A 126 18.17 5.61 -12.04
C ARG A 126 16.65 5.71 -11.93
N LEU A 127 16.03 6.59 -12.72
CA LEU A 127 14.58 6.70 -12.80
C LEU A 127 13.92 5.41 -13.29
N ALA A 128 14.45 4.82 -14.35
CA ALA A 128 13.97 3.53 -14.86
C ALA A 128 14.11 2.41 -13.83
N ALA A 129 15.24 2.35 -13.11
CA ALA A 129 15.46 1.37 -12.06
C ALA A 129 14.46 1.51 -10.90
N ARG A 130 14.20 2.74 -10.44
CA ARG A 130 13.18 3.01 -9.40
C ARG A 130 11.77 2.67 -9.87
N SER A 131 11.45 3.01 -11.11
CA SER A 131 10.17 2.68 -11.74
C SER A 131 9.92 1.17 -11.76
N ARG A 132 10.94 0.39 -12.14
CA ARG A 132 10.89 -1.06 -12.10
C ARG A 132 10.75 -1.59 -10.68
N ALA A 133 11.53 -1.09 -9.73
CA ALA A 133 11.43 -1.50 -8.32
C ALA A 133 10.02 -1.27 -7.73
N ALA A 134 9.41 -0.12 -8.00
CA ALA A 134 8.02 0.16 -7.58
C ALA A 134 7.03 -0.84 -8.20
N SER A 135 7.22 -1.20 -9.47
CA SER A 135 6.39 -2.18 -10.18
C SER A 135 6.56 -3.60 -9.60
N ASP A 136 7.79 -3.99 -9.27
CA ASP A 136 8.09 -5.28 -8.67
C ASP A 136 7.47 -5.40 -7.26
N ILE A 137 7.56 -4.34 -6.45
CA ILE A 137 6.91 -4.28 -5.13
C ILE A 137 5.39 -4.39 -5.27
N LEU A 138 4.79 -3.66 -6.21
CA LEU A 138 3.35 -3.72 -6.46
C LEU A 138 2.90 -5.13 -6.88
N ALA A 139 3.66 -5.79 -7.76
CA ALA A 139 3.38 -7.16 -8.19
C ALA A 139 3.50 -8.16 -7.03
N ALA A 140 4.54 -8.02 -6.20
CA ALA A 140 4.72 -8.84 -5.01
C ALA A 140 3.58 -8.65 -4.00
N TYR A 141 3.15 -7.40 -3.79
CA TYR A 141 2.00 -7.09 -2.92
C TYR A 141 0.72 -7.77 -3.41
N ARG A 142 0.39 -7.64 -4.70
CA ARG A 142 -0.79 -8.28 -5.31
C ARG A 142 -0.75 -9.79 -5.18
N THR A 143 0.39 -10.41 -5.54
CA THR A 143 0.59 -11.85 -5.43
C THR A 143 0.37 -12.35 -4.00
N LEU A 144 0.92 -11.62 -3.02
CA LEU A 144 0.76 -11.97 -1.60
C LEU A 144 -0.69 -11.79 -1.13
N ALA A 145 -1.36 -10.71 -1.55
CA ALA A 145 -2.76 -10.44 -1.19
C ALA A 145 -3.72 -11.50 -1.80
N GLU A 146 -3.51 -11.88 -3.06
CA GLU A 146 -4.25 -12.94 -3.73
C GLU A 146 -4.00 -14.30 -3.08
N SER A 147 -2.74 -14.62 -2.76
CA SER A 147 -2.38 -15.85 -2.05
C SER A 147 -3.02 -15.89 -0.66
N GLY A 148 -2.91 -14.81 0.11
CA GLY A 148 -3.52 -14.71 1.45
C GLY A 148 -5.04 -14.85 1.42
N THR A 149 -5.69 -14.29 0.40
CA THR A 149 -7.15 -14.41 0.22
C THR A 149 -7.55 -15.84 -0.14
N ARG A 150 -6.87 -16.46 -1.12
CA ARG A 150 -7.13 -17.84 -1.54
C ARG A 150 -6.91 -18.86 -0.41
N ASN A 151 -5.91 -18.63 0.42
CA ASN A 151 -5.60 -19.49 1.56
C ASN A 151 -6.41 -19.17 2.82
N GLY A 152 -7.35 -18.22 2.75
CA GLY A 152 -8.22 -17.87 3.86
C GLY A 152 -7.52 -17.16 5.03
N LEU A 153 -6.32 -16.60 4.82
CA LEU A 153 -5.54 -15.90 5.83
C LEU A 153 -6.00 -14.45 6.02
N ILE A 154 -6.49 -13.83 4.94
CA ILE A 154 -6.93 -12.44 4.94
C ILE A 154 -8.29 -12.30 4.27
N ARG A 155 -8.96 -11.18 4.57
CA ARG A 155 -10.16 -10.72 3.87
C ARG A 155 -9.93 -9.29 3.40
N ILE A 156 -10.13 -9.09 2.10
CA ILE A 156 -10.11 -7.77 1.47
C ILE A 156 -11.56 -7.31 1.36
N SER A 157 -11.83 -6.09 1.80
CA SER A 157 -13.15 -5.45 1.68
C SER A 157 -12.96 -4.04 1.13
N GLU A 158 -13.79 -3.63 0.18
CA GLU A 158 -13.82 -2.26 -0.33
C GLU A 158 -14.94 -1.51 0.41
N SER A 159 -14.62 -0.39 1.03
CA SER A 159 -15.58 0.41 1.79
C SER A 159 -15.68 1.82 1.22
N GLY A 160 -16.88 2.23 0.78
CA GLY A 160 -17.20 3.62 0.43
C GLY A 160 -18.12 3.76 -0.79
N LEU A 161 -19.20 4.52 -0.65
CA LEU A 161 -20.14 4.91 -1.72
C LEU A 161 -19.55 5.99 -2.68
N LEU A 162 -18.45 6.64 -2.30
CA LEU A 162 -17.86 7.77 -3.05
C LEU A 162 -16.33 7.68 -3.22
N ASN A 163 -15.61 7.02 -2.30
CA ASN A 163 -14.18 6.70 -2.40
C ASN A 163 -13.97 5.30 -1.80
N ALA A 164 -13.85 4.29 -2.66
CA ALA A 164 -13.66 2.91 -2.22
C ALA A 164 -12.27 2.75 -1.60
N LYS A 165 -12.19 2.78 -0.27
CA LYS A 165 -10.95 2.48 0.45
C LYS A 165 -10.83 0.97 0.63
N THR A 166 -9.74 0.40 0.13
CA THR A 166 -9.45 -1.02 0.34
C THR A 166 -9.05 -1.25 1.80
N THR A 167 -9.70 -2.18 2.48
CA THR A 167 -9.38 -2.61 3.85
C THR A 167 -8.97 -4.07 3.83
N ILE A 168 -7.80 -4.37 4.39
CA ILE A 168 -7.28 -5.73 4.52
C ILE A 168 -7.32 -6.11 5.99
N THR A 169 -8.10 -7.14 6.29
CA THR A 169 -8.32 -7.66 7.65
C THR A 169 -7.78 -9.08 7.78
N PRO A 170 -7.20 -9.43 8.93
CA PRO A 170 -6.78 -10.79 9.20
C PRO A 170 -8.00 -11.67 9.41
N ARG A 171 -7.96 -12.93 8.94
CA ARG A 171 -8.96 -13.94 9.28
C ARG A 171 -8.36 -14.86 10.34
N LEU A 172 -8.52 -14.47 11.60
CA LEU A 172 -8.10 -15.29 12.73
C LEU A 172 -9.21 -16.29 13.09
N ARG A 173 -8.82 -17.44 13.61
CA ARG A 173 -9.69 -18.48 14.17
C ARG A 173 -9.61 -18.46 15.70
N ASP A 174 -10.57 -19.07 16.35
CA ASP A 174 -10.61 -19.12 17.81
C ASP A 174 -9.42 -19.90 18.41
N ASP A 175 -8.90 -20.89 17.67
CA ASP A 175 -7.74 -21.70 18.06
C ASP A 175 -6.38 -21.05 17.75
N ASP A 176 -6.36 -19.87 17.11
CA ASP A 176 -5.11 -19.17 16.80
C ASP A 176 -4.47 -18.53 18.04
N TYR A 177 -5.27 -18.23 19.06
CA TYR A 177 -4.82 -17.68 20.32
C TYR A 177 -4.89 -18.72 21.43
N THR A 178 -3.81 -18.84 22.21
CA THR A 178 -3.78 -19.62 23.44
C THR A 178 -3.64 -18.69 24.63
N MET A 179 -4.40 -18.97 25.67
CA MET A 179 -4.27 -18.30 26.95
C MET A 179 -3.01 -18.80 27.67
N THR A 180 -2.09 -17.89 27.94
CA THR A 180 -0.83 -18.18 28.63
C THR A 180 -0.71 -17.30 29.87
N TYR A 181 -0.17 -17.86 30.94
CA TYR A 181 0.22 -17.10 32.11
C TYR A 181 1.47 -16.26 31.81
N ASP A 182 1.49 -15.02 32.28
CA ASP A 182 2.61 -14.10 32.18
C ASP A 182 3.31 -14.01 33.53
N ASP A 183 4.28 -14.88 33.73
CA ASP A 183 5.16 -14.96 34.90
C ASP A 183 6.28 -13.90 34.89
N SER A 184 6.39 -13.11 33.82
CA SER A 184 7.41 -12.06 33.71
C SER A 184 7.06 -10.79 34.49
N LYS A 185 5.82 -10.67 34.97
CA LYS A 185 5.36 -9.51 35.76
C LYS A 185 5.59 -9.75 37.26
N PRO A 186 6.15 -8.77 37.99
CA PRO A 186 6.41 -8.89 39.43
C PRO A 186 5.12 -9.06 40.27
N GLU A 187 3.96 -8.66 39.74
CA GLU A 187 2.65 -8.79 40.39
C GLU A 187 2.01 -10.18 40.18
N CYS A 188 2.67 -11.04 39.38
CA CYS A 188 2.19 -12.36 38.99
C CYS A 188 3.10 -13.45 39.58
N PRO A 189 2.74 -14.04 40.74
CA PRO A 189 3.56 -15.09 41.34
C PRO A 189 3.71 -16.27 40.38
N SER A 190 4.87 -16.92 40.37
CA SER A 190 5.14 -18.05 39.48
C SER A 190 4.08 -19.15 39.66
N ALA A 191 3.68 -19.78 38.57
CA ALA A 191 2.64 -20.82 38.56
C ALA A 191 2.96 -22.03 39.48
N GLU A 192 4.21 -22.16 39.92
CA GLU A 192 4.68 -23.17 40.89
C GLU A 192 4.20 -22.90 42.33
N GLY A 193 3.81 -21.66 42.68
CA GLY A 193 3.34 -21.31 44.02
C GLY A 193 1.84 -21.52 44.28
N GLN A 194 1.09 -22.07 43.31
CA GLN A 194 -0.36 -22.29 43.39
C GLN A 194 -0.79 -23.77 43.31
N ARG A 195 0.15 -24.71 43.39
CA ARG A 195 -0.14 -26.16 43.50
C ARG A 195 -0.13 -26.63 44.94
#